data_AF-A0A958VMY9-F1
#
_entry.id   AF-A0A958VMY9-F1
#
_cell.length_a   1.000
_cell.length_b   1.000
_cell.length_c   1.000
_cell.angle_alpha   90.00
_cell.angle_beta   90.00
_cell.angle_gamma   90.00
#
_symmetry.space_group_name_H-M   'P 1'
#
loop_
_entity.id
_entity.type
_entity.pdbx_description
1 polymer ?
#
loop_
_entity_poly.entity_id
_entity_poly.type
_entity_poly.pdbx_seq_one_letter_code
_entity_poly.pdbx_strand_id
1 'polypeptide(L)'
;VLKKLPPEASQLDSNYKYLFEKGYQYIGFLFVKPEMRKHHLGSEWLTLLKKATSKQRFWLTIEEESLKYFYEKNGFTVVDESESEPKEWVMVYK
;
A
#
# COMPACT_ATOMS: atom_id res chain seq x y z
N VAL A 1 7.92 -6.41 -0.70
CA VAL A 1 6.64 -6.74 -1.36
C VAL A 1 6.35 -8.23 -1.21
N LEU A 2 5.11 -8.60 -0.94
CA LEU A 2 4.70 -9.96 -0.58
C LEU A 2 3.71 -10.53 -1.61
N LYS A 3 3.72 -11.85 -1.80
CA LYS A 3 2.76 -12.59 -2.65
C LYS A 3 1.62 -13.25 -1.85
N LYS A 4 1.57 -12.96 -0.54
CA LYS A 4 0.54 -13.38 0.40
C LYS A 4 0.45 -12.34 1.52
N LEU A 5 -0.65 -12.32 2.26
CA LEU A 5 -0.79 -11.44 3.42
C LEU A 5 0.12 -11.87 4.59
N PRO A 6 0.55 -10.93 5.44
CA PRO A 6 1.17 -11.24 6.72
C PRO A 6 0.16 -11.90 7.68
N PRO A 7 0.62 -12.66 8.70
CA PRO A 7 -0.26 -13.25 9.72
C PRO A 7 -1.14 -12.24 10.46
N GLU A 8 -0.65 -11.00 10.60
CA GLU A 8 -1.30 -9.91 11.33
C GLU A 8 -2.26 -9.08 10.45
N ALA A 9 -2.56 -9.54 9.23
CA ALA A 9 -3.45 -8.84 8.31
C ALA A 9 -4.88 -8.70 8.87
N SER A 10 -5.52 -7.57 8.56
CA SER A 10 -6.86 -7.22 9.02
C SER A 10 -7.94 -8.10 8.39
N GLN A 11 -9.17 -7.96 8.89
CA GLN A 11 -10.33 -8.58 8.23
C GLN A 11 -10.57 -7.95 6.85
N LEU A 12 -10.32 -6.65 6.69
CA LEU A 12 -10.44 -5.97 5.40
C LEU A 12 -9.41 -6.54 4.40
N ASP A 13 -8.14 -6.69 4.81
CA ASP A 13 -7.12 -7.35 3.99
C ASP A 13 -7.58 -8.72 3.47
N SER A 14 -8.21 -9.50 4.35
CA SER A 14 -8.68 -10.84 4.01
C SER A 14 -9.74 -10.85 2.90
N ASN A 15 -10.58 -9.82 2.84
CA ASN A 15 -11.59 -9.67 1.78
C ASN A 15 -10.95 -9.38 0.41
N TYR A 16 -9.70 -8.90 0.40
CA TYR A 16 -8.97 -8.50 -0.80
C TYR A 16 -7.86 -9.48 -1.22
N LYS A 17 -7.77 -10.67 -0.60
CA LYS A 17 -6.82 -11.74 -0.98
C LYS A 17 -6.86 -12.10 -2.46
N TYR A 18 -8.01 -11.97 -3.12
CA TYR A 18 -8.16 -12.23 -4.56
C TYR A 18 -7.23 -11.36 -5.43
N LEU A 19 -6.72 -10.24 -4.91
CA LEU A 19 -5.78 -9.38 -5.62
C LEU A 19 -4.47 -10.10 -5.95
N PHE A 20 -4.04 -11.08 -5.14
CA PHE A 20 -2.87 -11.91 -5.48
C PHE A 20 -3.11 -12.73 -6.75
N GLU A 21 -4.32 -13.26 -6.94
CA GLU A 21 -4.71 -14.02 -8.14
C GLU A 21 -4.75 -13.10 -9.37
N LYS A 22 -5.10 -11.83 -9.18
CA LYS A 22 -5.02 -10.77 -10.22
C LYS A 22 -3.60 -10.26 -10.48
N GLY A 23 -2.59 -10.88 -9.85
CA GLY A 23 -1.18 -10.59 -10.03
C GLY A 23 -0.67 -9.37 -9.24
N TYR A 24 -1.42 -8.84 -8.29
CA TYR A 24 -0.95 -7.76 -7.42
C TYR A 24 -0.02 -8.30 -6.33
N GLN A 25 1.00 -7.52 -5.99
CA GLN A 25 1.87 -7.77 -4.85
C GLN A 25 1.54 -6.82 -3.70
N TYR A 26 1.58 -7.32 -2.47
CA TYR A 26 1.21 -6.56 -1.29
C TYR A 26 2.42 -5.78 -0.74
N ILE A 27 2.25 -4.50 -0.44
CA ILE A 27 3.24 -3.70 0.29
C ILE A 27 2.85 -3.72 1.76
N GLY A 28 3.44 -4.64 2.53
CA GLY A 28 3.07 -4.81 3.94
C GLY A 28 3.55 -3.68 4.87
N PHE A 29 4.69 -3.06 4.57
CA PHE A 29 5.12 -1.84 5.23
C PHE A 29 6.10 -1.05 4.36
N LEU A 30 6.05 0.27 4.51
CA LEU A 30 7.06 1.20 4.01
C LEU A 30 7.45 2.10 5.18
N PHE A 31 8.70 1.99 5.61
CA PHE A 31 9.17 2.70 6.79
C PHE A 31 10.34 3.63 6.44
N VAL A 32 10.20 4.90 6.83
CA VAL A 32 11.29 5.87 6.83
C VAL A 32 11.52 6.30 8.27
N LYS A 33 12.77 6.13 8.72
CA LYS A 33 13.20 6.54 10.07
C LYS A 33 12.75 7.99 10.34
N PRO A 34 12.19 8.31 11.52
CA PRO A 34 11.66 9.64 11.82
C PRO A 34 12.61 10.80 11.47
N GLU A 35 13.89 10.64 11.82
CA GLU A 35 14.97 11.60 11.57
C GLU A 35 15.31 11.79 10.08
N MET A 36 14.88 10.87 9.23
CA MET A 36 15.07 10.91 7.76
C MET A 36 13.79 11.26 7.00
N ARG A 37 12.69 11.58 7.70
CA ARG A 37 11.44 12.03 7.06
C ARG A 37 11.62 13.41 6.43
N LYS A 38 10.70 13.79 5.54
CA LYS A 38 10.74 15.05 4.74
C LYS A 38 11.88 15.13 3.71
N HIS A 39 12.66 14.06 3.52
CA HIS A 39 13.64 13.92 2.45
C HIS A 39 13.11 13.13 1.23
N HIS A 40 11.79 13.02 1.06
CA HIS A 40 11.13 12.28 -0.03
C HIS A 40 11.49 10.79 -0.20
N LEU A 41 12.21 10.19 0.76
CA LEU A 41 12.72 8.82 0.67
C LEU A 41 11.64 7.76 0.43
N GLY A 42 10.45 7.92 1.03
CA GLY A 42 9.34 6.99 0.79
C GLY A 42 8.85 7.03 -0.66
N SER A 43 8.73 8.23 -1.23
CA SER A 43 8.36 8.42 -2.64
C SER A 43 9.45 7.94 -3.59
N GLU A 44 10.71 8.18 -3.25
CA GLU A 44 11.84 7.67 -4.03
C GLU A 44 11.86 6.14 -4.04
N TRP A 45 11.66 5.51 -2.88
CA TRP A 45 11.56 4.06 -2.78
C TRP A 45 10.43 3.50 -3.64
N LEU A 46 9.23 4.08 -3.58
CA LEU A 46 8.11 3.68 -4.45
C LEU A 46 8.45 3.88 -5.93
N THR A 47 9.14 4.96 -6.28
CA THR A 47 9.58 5.24 -7.65
C THR A 47 10.55 4.19 -8.15
N LEU A 48 11.55 3.82 -7.35
CA LEU A 48 12.52 2.79 -7.67
C LEU A 48 11.87 1.41 -7.77
N LEU A 49 10.95 1.08 -6.84
CA LEU A 49 10.18 -0.16 -6.88
C LEU A 49 9.42 -0.28 -8.21
N LYS A 50 8.62 0.74 -8.56
CA LYS A 50 7.84 0.78 -9.80
C LYS A 50 8.72 0.68 -11.05
N LYS A 51 9.88 1.35 -11.06
CA LYS A 51 10.84 1.28 -12.17
C LYS A 51 11.46 -0.12 -12.32
N ALA A 52 11.85 -0.74 -11.21
CA ALA A 52 12.44 -2.08 -11.21
C ALA A 52 11.44 -3.16 -11.65
N THR A 53 10.14 -2.93 -11.44
CA THR A 53 9.08 -3.88 -11.74
C THR A 53 7.99 -3.24 -12.60
N SER A 54 8.35 -2.78 -13.80
CA SER A 54 7.48 -1.93 -14.66
C SER A 54 6.12 -2.53 -15.06
N LYS A 55 5.90 -3.83 -14.89
CA LYS A 55 4.60 -4.51 -15.14
C LYS A 55 3.90 -4.97 -13.86
N GLN A 56 4.50 -4.74 -12.70
CA GLN A 56 4.01 -5.23 -11.43
C GLN A 56 3.00 -4.25 -10.83
N ARG A 57 1.84 -4.80 -10.46
CA ARG A 57 0.80 -4.06 -9.76
C ARG A 57 0.97 -4.24 -8.26
N PHE A 58 0.60 -3.22 -7.48
CA PHE A 58 0.74 -3.25 -6.03
C PHE A 58 -0.57 -2.95 -5.34
N TRP A 59 -0.73 -3.49 -4.14
CA TRP A 59 -1.82 -3.13 -3.26
C TRP A 59 -1.35 -3.06 -1.82
N LEU A 60 -2.09 -2.31 -1.01
CA LEU A 60 -1.81 -2.10 0.41
C LEU A 60 -3.07 -1.65 1.14
N THR A 61 -3.03 -1.78 2.45
CA THR A 61 -4.00 -1.24 3.38
C THR A 61 -3.35 -0.22 4.30
N ILE A 62 -4.10 0.81 4.69
CA ILE A 62 -3.65 1.87 5.58
C ILE A 62 -4.77 2.27 6.54
N GLU A 63 -4.40 2.73 7.73
CA GLU A 63 -5.35 3.16 8.78
C GLU A 63 -5.20 4.66 9.12
N GLU A 64 -4.34 5.38 8.40
CA GLU A 64 -4.09 6.81 8.62
C GLU A 64 -4.40 7.65 7.37
N GLU A 65 -5.22 8.68 7.53
CA GLU A 65 -5.59 9.59 6.42
C GLU A 65 -4.37 10.30 5.80
N SER A 66 -3.35 10.60 6.61
CA SER A 66 -2.11 11.20 6.11
C SER A 66 -1.37 10.29 5.12
N LEU A 67 -1.44 8.96 5.33
CA LEU A 67 -0.88 7.96 4.44
C LEU A 67 -1.67 7.86 3.15
N LYS A 68 -3.00 8.01 3.21
CA LYS A 68 -3.88 8.01 2.03
C LYS A 68 -3.41 9.07 1.03
N TYR A 69 -3.25 10.30 1.50
CA TYR A 69 -2.75 11.40 0.67
C TYR A 69 -1.33 11.14 0.12
N PHE A 70 -0.45 10.56 0.95
CA PHE A 70 0.90 10.17 0.52
C PHE A 70 0.85 9.14 -0.63
N TYR A 71 0.04 8.09 -0.51
CA TYR A 71 -0.04 7.05 -1.52
C TYR A 71 -0.75 7.52 -2.80
N GLU A 72 -1.80 8.35 -2.69
CA GLU A 72 -2.45 9.00 -3.83
C GLU A 72 -1.45 9.84 -4.63
N LYS A 73 -0.63 10.66 -3.95
CA LYS A 73 0.47 11.41 -4.60
C LYS A 73 1.50 10.53 -5.28
N ASN A 74 1.66 9.28 -4.84
CA ASN A 74 2.57 8.31 -5.43
C ASN A 74 1.90 7.41 -6.49
N GLY A 75 0.66 7.74 -6.88
CA GLY A 75 -0.07 7.11 -7.98
C GLY A 75 -0.96 5.94 -7.58
N PHE A 76 -1.17 5.70 -6.28
CA PHE A 76 -2.15 4.72 -5.83
C PHE A 76 -3.56 5.31 -5.89
N THR A 77 -4.56 4.45 -6.01
CA THR A 77 -5.97 4.81 -5.96
C THR A 77 -6.68 3.99 -4.90
N VAL A 78 -7.56 4.63 -4.13
CA VAL A 78 -8.48 3.96 -3.21
C VAL A 78 -9.45 3.09 -4.00
N VAL A 79 -9.66 1.87 -3.55
CA VAL A 79 -10.67 0.95 -4.12
C VAL A 79 -11.75 0.59 -3.12
N ASP A 80 -11.48 0.74 -1.83
CA ASP A 80 -12.43 0.49 -0.75
C ASP A 80 -12.01 1.19 0.54
N GLU A 81 -12.96 1.33 1.48
CA GLU A 81 -12.72 1.78 2.84
C GLU A 81 -13.61 1.03 3.84
N SER A 82 -13.12 0.83 5.06
CA SER A 82 -13.92 0.22 6.12
C SER A 82 -15.06 1.15 6.56
N GLU A 83 -16.18 0.56 6.94
CA GLU A 83 -17.29 1.29 7.58
C GLU A 83 -17.02 1.60 9.07
N SER A 84 -16.05 0.90 9.69
CA SER A 84 -15.64 1.09 11.08
C SER A 84 -14.67 2.25 11.26
N GLU A 85 -14.67 2.84 12.46
CA GLU A 85 -13.65 3.78 12.91
C GLU A 85 -12.65 3.10 13.87
N PRO A 86 -11.33 3.36 13.74
CA PRO A 86 -10.71 4.20 12.72
C PRO A 86 -10.84 3.58 11.32
N LYS A 87 -10.98 4.44 10.30
CA LYS A 87 -11.07 3.99 8.92
C LYS A 87 -9.79 3.29 8.45
N GLU A 88 -9.98 2.20 7.72
CA GLU A 88 -8.96 1.49 6.96
C GLU A 88 -9.26 1.64 5.46
N TRP A 89 -8.26 1.90 4.64
CA TRP A 89 -8.42 2.03 3.18
C TRP A 89 -7.64 0.96 2.44
N VAL A 90 -8.27 0.36 1.43
CA VAL A 90 -7.58 -0.49 0.45
C VAL A 90 -7.16 0.36 -0.74
N MET A 91 -5.87 0.33 -1.07
CA MET A 91 -5.31 1.10 -2.17
C MET A 91 -4.57 0.21 -3.16
N VAL A 92 -4.62 0.57 -4.45
CA VAL A 92 -3.96 -0.16 -5.54
C VAL A 92 -3.13 0.75 -6.44
N TYR A 93 -2.06 0.20 -7.02
CA TYR A 93 -1.26 0.79 -8.09
C TYR A 93 -1.25 -0.17 -9.28
N LYS A 94 -1.53 0.34 -10.49
CA LYS A 94 -1.72 -0.42 -11.73
C LYS A 94 -0.54 -0.29 -12.69
#